data_AF-A0A6N6VS08-F1
#
_entry.id   AF-A0A6N6VS08-F1
#
_cell.length_a   1.000
_cell.length_b   1.000
_cell.length_c   1.000
_cell.angle_alpha   90.00
_cell.angle_beta   90.00
_cell.angle_gamma   90.00
#
_symmetry.space_group_name_H-M   'P 1'
#
loop_
_entity.id
_entity.type
_entity.pdbx_description
1 polymer ?
#
loop_
_entity_poly.entity_id
_entity_poly.type
_entity_poly.pdbx_seq_one_letter_code
_entity_poly.pdbx_strand_id
1 'polypeptide(L)'
;MTKDHKKELGKWGEDQLDKWMIEQEWHPIEKNLRIHGGEIDRIYILKKHTDEKLFCIAEVKTNIIYNKSNLNLLLSEVGIKKYIKTRQMKNLYKIGENYLSKGFSKIFLRLFIILKTTKKIDTSLFEGKFSPFKLCFKSNHYFIISLEPEFTKIQARKSLLQIKI
;
A
#
# COMPACT_ATOMS: atom_id res chain seq x y z
N MET A 1 -5.41 -21.88 7.90
CA MET A 1 -4.48 -20.91 8.52
C MET A 1 -5.11 -20.38 9.80
N THR A 2 -4.47 -20.59 10.94
CA THR A 2 -4.94 -20.10 12.24
C THR A 2 -4.91 -18.57 12.30
N LYS A 3 -5.58 -17.97 13.29
CA LYS A 3 -5.63 -16.52 13.49
C LYS A 3 -4.24 -15.94 13.78
N ASP A 4 -3.43 -16.66 14.53
CA ASP A 4 -2.08 -16.23 14.92
C ASP A 4 -1.12 -16.24 13.73
N HIS A 5 -1.16 -17.31 12.91
CA HIS A 5 -0.41 -17.34 11.65
C HIS A 5 -0.77 -16.18 10.70
N LYS A 6 -2.04 -15.73 10.68
CA LYS A 6 -2.44 -14.55 9.88
C LYS A 6 -1.84 -13.25 10.41
N LYS A 7 -1.78 -13.08 11.74
CA LYS A 7 -1.18 -11.89 12.37
C LYS A 7 0.33 -11.85 12.14
N GLU A 8 1.00 -12.99 12.31
CA GLU A 8 2.43 -13.12 12.06
C GLU A 8 2.78 -12.84 10.60
N LEU A 9 1.97 -13.35 9.66
CA LEU A 9 2.13 -13.04 8.24
C LEU A 9 1.93 -11.56 7.95
N GLY A 10 0.92 -10.93 8.56
CA GLY A 10 0.68 -9.48 8.47
C GLY A 10 1.91 -8.70 8.90
N LYS A 11 2.37 -8.94 10.14
CA LYS A 11 3.58 -8.31 10.71
C LYS A 11 4.81 -8.53 9.84
N TRP A 12 5.05 -9.77 9.40
CA TRP A 12 6.18 -10.09 8.52
C TRP A 12 6.17 -9.27 7.23
N GLY A 13 4.99 -9.06 6.64
CA GLY A 13 4.86 -8.27 5.41
C GLY A 13 5.09 -6.79 5.64
N GLU A 14 4.57 -6.23 6.73
CA GLU A 14 4.87 -4.85 7.13
C GLU A 14 6.36 -4.64 7.40
N ASP A 15 7.02 -5.61 8.06
CA ASP A 15 8.46 -5.56 8.30
C ASP A 15 9.27 -5.59 6.99
N GLN A 16 8.82 -6.34 5.97
CA GLN A 16 9.46 -6.34 4.65
C GLN A 16 9.25 -5.00 3.94
N LEU A 17 8.07 -4.39 4.09
CA LEU A 17 7.80 -3.08 3.51
C LEU A 17 8.66 -2.01 4.17
N ASP A 18 8.76 -1.99 5.50
CA ASP A 18 9.58 -1.03 6.25
C ASP A 18 11.05 -1.08 5.79
N LYS A 19 11.62 -2.28 5.61
CA LYS A 19 13.00 -2.46 5.10
C LYS A 19 13.18 -1.83 3.71
N TRP A 20 12.31 -2.18 2.77
CA TRP A 20 12.39 -1.64 1.42
C TRP A 20 12.17 -0.12 1.39
N MET A 21 11.20 0.40 2.15
CA MET A 21 10.94 1.84 2.24
C MET A 21 12.18 2.60 2.74
N ILE A 22 12.88 2.08 3.74
CA ILE A 22 14.13 2.67 4.26
C ILE A 22 15.23 2.68 3.19
N GLU A 23 15.38 1.60 2.41
CA GLU A 23 16.31 1.57 1.26
C GLU A 23 15.97 2.61 0.19
N GLN A 24 14.70 3.05 0.13
CA GLN A 24 14.23 4.12 -0.75
C GLN A 24 14.21 5.50 -0.05
N GLU A 25 14.90 5.66 1.09
CA GLU A 25 14.98 6.89 1.90
C GLU A 25 13.64 7.33 2.53
N TRP A 26 12.64 6.45 2.55
CA TRP A 26 11.38 6.66 3.26
C TRP A 26 11.46 6.02 4.64
N HIS A 27 11.40 6.85 5.68
CA HIS A 27 11.51 6.39 7.06
C HIS A 27 10.14 6.34 7.74
N PRO A 28 9.81 5.24 8.46
CA PRO A 28 8.57 5.18 9.20
C PRO A 28 8.61 6.19 10.36
N ILE A 29 7.56 7.00 10.46
CA ILE A 29 7.36 7.93 11.58
C ILE A 29 6.24 7.45 12.52
N GLU A 30 5.26 6.73 11.97
CA GLU A 30 4.17 6.13 12.74
C GLU A 30 3.88 4.73 12.22
N LYS A 31 3.57 3.82 13.13
CA LYS A 31 3.17 2.44 12.83
C LYS A 31 1.88 2.13 13.59
N ASN A 32 0.92 1.53 12.91
CA ASN A 32 -0.35 1.07 13.49
C ASN A 32 -1.10 2.20 14.21
N LEU A 33 -1.21 3.35 13.56
CA LEU A 33 -1.85 4.54 14.10
C LEU A 33 -3.35 4.26 14.30
N ARG A 34 -3.77 4.15 15.55
CA ARG A 34 -5.17 3.95 15.92
C ARG A 34 -5.96 5.22 15.72
N ILE A 35 -7.11 5.10 15.05
CA ILE A 35 -8.05 6.20 14.83
C ILE A 35 -9.46 5.75 15.20
N HIS A 36 -10.35 6.72 15.41
CA HIS A 36 -11.76 6.39 15.62
C HIS A 36 -12.30 5.62 14.41
N GLY A 37 -12.67 4.36 14.63
CA GLY A 37 -13.16 3.49 13.58
C GLY A 37 -12.07 2.84 12.71
N GLY A 38 -10.83 2.71 13.17
CA GLY A 38 -9.85 1.84 12.49
C GLY A 38 -8.40 2.09 12.86
N GLU A 39 -7.53 1.74 11.93
CA GLU A 39 -6.08 1.86 12.04
C GLU A 39 -5.51 2.26 10.68
N ILE A 40 -4.36 2.94 10.70
CA ILE A 40 -3.48 3.12 9.53
C ILE A 40 -2.19 2.37 9.82
N ASP A 41 -1.81 1.46 8.92
CA ASP A 41 -0.69 0.57 9.16
C ASP A 41 0.64 1.34 9.25
N ARG A 42 0.94 2.24 8.31
CA ARG A 42 2.22 2.96 8.28
C ARG A 42 2.08 4.40 7.81
N ILE A 43 2.88 5.28 8.40
CA ILE A 43 3.16 6.62 7.85
C ILE A 43 4.67 6.76 7.72
N TYR A 44 5.12 7.15 6.53
CA TYR A 44 6.51 7.40 6.22
C TYR A 44 6.76 8.86 5.87
N ILE A 45 7.99 9.32 6.09
CA ILE A 45 8.50 10.59 5.60
C ILE A 45 9.72 10.34 4.72
N LEU A 46 9.82 11.05 3.59
CA LEU A 46 11.01 11.01 2.74
C LEU A 46 12.10 11.88 3.38
N LYS A 47 13.26 11.30 3.68
CA LYS A 47 14.43 12.03 4.22
C LYS A 47 15.45 12.41 3.14
N LYS A 48 14.98 12.85 1.97
CA LYS A 48 15.90 13.43 0.98
C LYS A 48 16.41 14.79 1.47
N HIS A 49 17.57 15.21 0.95
CA HIS A 49 18.13 16.56 1.12
C HIS A 49 17.30 17.62 0.38
N THR A 50 16.00 17.66 0.64
CA THR A 50 15.06 18.64 0.09
C THR A 50 14.36 19.31 1.26
N ASP A 51 14.18 20.62 1.20
CA ASP A 51 13.40 21.35 2.21
C ASP A 51 11.92 20.92 2.23
N GLU A 52 11.45 20.27 1.16
CA GLU A 52 10.10 19.73 1.07
C GLU A 52 9.94 18.44 1.89
N LYS A 53 8.97 18.44 2.82
CA LYS A 53 8.55 17.24 3.56
C LYS A 53 7.51 16.46 2.76
N LEU A 54 7.89 15.29 2.27
CA LEU A 54 6.99 14.38 1.56
C LEU A 54 6.53 13.26 2.50
N PHE A 55 5.22 13.00 2.55
CA PHE A 55 4.62 11.98 3.41
C PHE A 55 3.99 10.85 2.59
N CYS A 56 4.13 9.61 3.05
CA CYS A 56 3.42 8.47 2.49
C CYS A 56 2.57 7.83 3.60
N ILE A 57 1.25 7.86 3.45
CA ILE A 57 0.29 7.21 4.35
C ILE A 57 -0.11 5.90 3.67
N ALA A 58 0.20 4.79 4.31
CA ALA A 58 0.17 3.48 3.69
C ALA A 58 -0.73 2.50 4.45
N GLU A 59 -1.53 1.79 3.68
CA GLU A 59 -2.19 0.54 4.07
C GLU A 59 -1.40 -0.63 3.47
N VAL A 60 -1.25 -1.70 4.22
CA VAL A 60 -0.42 -2.87 3.89
C VAL A 60 -1.28 -4.13 3.90
N LYS A 61 -1.16 -4.92 2.85
CA LYS A 61 -1.83 -6.21 2.72
C LYS A 61 -0.81 -7.29 2.41
N THR A 62 -0.81 -8.34 3.22
CA THR A 62 0.09 -9.48 3.00
C THR A 62 -0.70 -10.69 2.51
N ASN A 63 -0.19 -11.37 1.49
CA ASN A 63 -0.75 -12.65 1.05
C ASN A 63 0.37 -13.62 0.62
N ILE A 64 0.04 -14.91 0.60
CA ILE A 64 0.91 -15.98 0.11
C ILE A 64 0.42 -16.41 -1.27
N ILE A 65 1.34 -16.45 -2.24
CA ILE A 65 1.08 -16.93 -3.59
C ILE A 65 1.82 -18.26 -3.79
N TYR A 66 1.08 -19.28 -4.22
CA TYR A 66 1.60 -20.63 -4.41
C TYR A 66 1.92 -20.94 -5.88
N ASN A 67 1.24 -20.27 -6.81
CA ASN A 67 1.37 -20.50 -8.24
C ASN A 67 0.96 -19.26 -9.06
N LYS A 68 1.20 -19.31 -10.38
CA LYS A 68 0.88 -18.25 -11.34
C LYS A 68 -0.62 -17.96 -11.42
N SER A 69 -1.49 -18.97 -11.28
CA SER A 69 -2.94 -18.78 -11.30
C SER A 69 -3.45 -17.95 -10.12
N ASN A 70 -2.88 -18.15 -8.92
CA ASN A 70 -3.19 -17.30 -7.76
C ASN A 70 -2.74 -15.85 -7.97
N LEU A 71 -1.59 -15.65 -8.61
CA LEU A 71 -1.11 -14.32 -8.96
C LEU A 71 -2.05 -13.63 -9.95
N ASN A 72 -2.43 -14.30 -11.04
CA ASN A 72 -3.36 -13.78 -12.03
C ASN A 72 -4.71 -13.39 -11.42
N LEU A 73 -5.24 -14.24 -10.52
CA LEU A 73 -6.49 -13.93 -9.82
C LEU A 73 -6.34 -12.69 -8.94
N LEU A 74 -5.21 -12.52 -8.24
CA LEU A 74 -4.94 -11.33 -7.44
C LEU A 74 -4.90 -10.06 -8.29
N LEU A 75 -4.27 -10.15 -9.46
CA LEU A 75 -4.13 -9.04 -10.40
C LEU A 75 -5.40 -8.75 -11.22
N SER A 76 -6.41 -9.61 -11.14
CA SER A 76 -7.73 -9.36 -11.74
C SER A 76 -8.51 -8.28 -10.99
N GLU A 77 -9.48 -7.65 -11.65
CA GLU A 77 -10.38 -6.66 -11.02
C GLU A 77 -11.08 -7.21 -9.77
N VAL A 78 -11.55 -8.47 -9.83
CA VAL A 78 -12.21 -9.16 -8.71
C VAL A 78 -11.22 -9.40 -7.56
N GLY A 79 -9.96 -9.70 -7.87
CA GLY A 79 -8.88 -9.86 -6.89
C GLY A 79 -8.59 -8.56 -6.15
N ILE A 80 -8.41 -7.46 -6.90
CA ILE A 80 -8.10 -6.13 -6.36
C ILE A 80 -9.18 -5.66 -5.38
N LYS A 81 -10.46 -5.82 -5.75
CA LYS A 81 -11.60 -5.41 -4.91
C LYS A 81 -11.59 -6.07 -3.52
N LYS A 82 -10.90 -7.21 -3.34
CA LYS A 82 -10.74 -7.86 -2.02
C LYS A 82 -9.74 -7.14 -1.11
N TYR A 83 -8.80 -6.40 -1.68
CA TYR A 83 -7.77 -5.66 -0.93
C TYR A 83 -8.17 -4.20 -0.67
N ILE A 84 -8.92 -3.59 -1.58
CA ILE A 84 -9.40 -2.22 -1.44
C ILE A 84 -10.71 -2.20 -0.64
N LYS A 85 -10.61 -2.14 0.69
CA LYS A 85 -11.78 -1.98 1.56
C LYS A 85 -12.16 -0.50 1.67
N THR A 86 -13.41 -0.16 1.34
CA THR A 86 -13.93 1.22 1.37
C THR A 86 -13.64 1.96 2.69
N ARG A 87 -13.76 1.27 3.82
CA ARG A 87 -13.46 1.86 5.15
C ARG A 87 -11.98 2.24 5.31
N GLN A 88 -11.07 1.42 4.79
CA GLN A 88 -9.62 1.69 4.88
C GLN A 88 -9.25 2.86 3.97
N MET A 89 -9.83 2.92 2.78
CA MET A 89 -9.68 4.09 1.90
C MET A 89 -10.17 5.37 2.58
N LYS A 90 -11.37 5.36 3.17
CA LYS A 90 -11.89 6.52 3.94
C LYS A 90 -10.93 6.96 5.04
N ASN A 91 -10.33 6.01 5.75
CA ASN A 91 -9.37 6.31 6.82
C ASN A 91 -8.09 6.95 6.26
N LEU A 92 -7.55 6.43 5.15
CA LEU A 92 -6.40 7.03 4.47
C LEU A 92 -6.68 8.48 4.06
N TYR A 93 -7.84 8.76 3.46
CA TYR A 93 -8.25 10.13 3.11
C TYR A 93 -8.35 11.02 4.33
N LYS A 94 -9.03 10.58 5.38
CA LYS A 94 -9.20 11.37 6.61
C LYS A 94 -7.85 11.77 7.22
N ILE A 95 -6.89 10.85 7.25
CA ILE A 95 -5.54 11.18 7.74
C ILE A 95 -4.80 12.09 6.76
N GLY A 96 -4.91 11.86 5.45
CA GLY A 96 -4.36 12.76 4.43
C GLY A 96 -4.87 14.19 4.58
N GLU A 97 -6.19 14.39 4.74
CA GLU A 97 -6.80 15.70 4.96
C GLU A 97 -6.33 16.37 6.27
N ASN A 98 -6.12 15.60 7.33
CA ASN A 98 -5.54 16.12 8.59
C ASN A 98 -4.09 16.59 8.40
N TYR A 99 -3.30 15.92 7.57
CA TYR A 99 -1.96 16.38 7.24
C TYR A 99 -1.99 17.63 6.34
N LEU A 100 -2.92 17.69 5.37
CA LEU A 100 -3.13 18.88 4.55
C LEU A 100 -3.50 20.10 5.41
N SER A 101 -4.41 19.96 6.37
CA SER A 101 -4.84 21.07 7.24
C SER A 101 -3.72 21.60 8.15
N LYS A 102 -2.67 20.81 8.37
CA LYS A 102 -1.44 21.21 9.08
C LYS A 102 -0.38 21.86 8.17
N GLY A 103 -0.69 22.09 6.91
CA GLY A 103 0.18 22.78 5.95
C GLY A 103 1.10 21.87 5.13
N PHE A 104 0.99 20.53 5.24
CA PHE A 104 1.75 19.62 4.38
C PHE A 104 1.08 19.50 3.01
N SER A 105 1.79 19.74 1.91
CA SER A 105 1.19 19.75 0.57
C SER A 105 1.49 18.51 -0.28
N LYS A 106 2.50 17.71 0.12
CA LYS A 106 2.97 16.54 -0.65
C LYS A 106 2.70 15.24 0.11
N ILE A 107 1.48 14.74 0.00
CA ILE A 107 1.01 13.53 0.68
C ILE A 107 0.64 12.47 -0.34
N PHE A 108 1.22 11.28 -0.21
CA PHE A 108 0.94 10.11 -1.01
C PHE A 108 0.10 9.13 -0.20
N LEU A 109 -1.10 8.79 -0.68
CA LEU A 109 -1.89 7.69 -0.13
C LEU A 109 -1.57 6.43 -0.92
N ARG A 110 -1.20 5.34 -0.24
CA ARG A 110 -0.75 4.10 -0.89
C ARG A 110 -1.38 2.87 -0.29
N LEU A 111 -1.70 1.91 -1.15
CA LEU A 111 -1.98 0.52 -0.76
C LEU A 111 -0.83 -0.34 -1.27
N PHE A 112 -0.10 -0.95 -0.34
CA PHE A 112 0.94 -1.92 -0.64
C PHE A 112 0.42 -3.34 -0.48
N ILE A 113 0.77 -4.20 -1.42
CA ILE A 113 0.51 -5.63 -1.36
C ILE A 113 1.84 -6.37 -1.34
N ILE A 114 2.08 -7.08 -0.24
CA ILE A 114 3.28 -7.89 -0.01
C ILE A 114 2.92 -9.34 -0.31
N LEU A 115 3.53 -9.89 -1.36
CA LEU A 115 3.25 -11.24 -1.82
C LEU A 115 4.41 -12.15 -1.46
N LYS A 116 4.22 -12.99 -0.43
CA LYS A 116 5.17 -14.06 -0.11
C LYS A 116 5.03 -15.17 -1.14
N THR A 117 6.15 -15.66 -1.65
CA THR A 117 6.18 -16.79 -2.57
C THR A 117 6.89 -17.97 -1.92
N THR A 118 6.43 -19.17 -2.27
CA THR A 118 7.12 -20.43 -1.91
C THR A 118 7.93 -20.98 -3.08
N LYS A 119 7.72 -20.45 -4.28
CA LYS A 119 8.39 -20.84 -5.52
C LYS A 119 8.77 -19.59 -6.31
N LYS A 120 9.73 -19.73 -7.22
CA LYS A 120 10.05 -18.67 -8.19
C LYS A 120 8.83 -18.48 -9.09
N ILE A 121 8.31 -17.25 -9.14
CA ILE A 121 7.18 -16.88 -10.00
C ILE A 121 7.68 -15.92 -11.07
N ASP A 122 7.26 -16.19 -12.31
CA ASP A 122 7.47 -15.30 -13.44
C ASP A 122 6.68 -13.99 -13.23
N THR A 123 7.41 -12.87 -13.24
CA THR A 123 6.88 -11.52 -12.98
C THR A 123 6.64 -10.71 -14.24
N SER A 124 6.78 -11.30 -15.44
CA SER A 124 6.48 -10.65 -16.72
C SER A 124 5.07 -10.01 -16.74
N LEU A 125 4.14 -10.56 -15.95
CA LEU A 125 2.79 -10.03 -15.74
C LEU A 125 2.76 -8.58 -15.19
N PHE A 126 3.81 -8.12 -14.51
CA PHE A 126 3.91 -6.76 -13.99
C PHE A 126 4.51 -5.76 -14.99
N GLU A 127 5.03 -6.24 -16.13
CA GLU A 127 5.72 -5.41 -17.14
C GLU A 127 4.74 -4.75 -18.12
N GLY A 128 3.44 -5.01 -17.98
CA GLY A 128 2.38 -4.39 -18.78
C GLY A 128 2.24 -2.89 -18.49
N LYS A 129 2.35 -2.05 -19.54
CA LYS A 129 2.28 -0.58 -19.50
C LYS A 129 1.00 0.04 -18.90
N PHE A 130 -0.07 -0.74 -18.67
CA PHE A 130 -1.39 -0.24 -18.24
C PHE A 130 -1.92 -0.92 -16.96
N SER A 131 -1.03 -1.45 -16.14
CA SER A 131 -1.41 -2.08 -14.88
C SER A 131 -1.53 -1.02 -13.76
N PRO A 132 -2.61 -0.97 -12.95
CA PRO A 132 -2.67 -0.12 -11.76
C PRO A 132 -1.63 -0.53 -10.70
N PHE A 133 -0.95 -1.65 -10.93
CA PHE A 133 0.10 -2.18 -10.11
C PHE A 133 1.47 -1.70 -10.58
N LYS A 134 2.23 -1.16 -9.66
CA LYS A 134 3.66 -0.95 -9.79
C LYS A 134 4.39 -2.03 -8.99
N LEU A 135 5.19 -2.84 -9.66
CA LEU A 135 6.15 -3.71 -8.99
C LEU A 135 7.27 -2.85 -8.39
N CYS A 136 7.27 -2.72 -7.07
CA CYS A 136 8.21 -1.89 -6.32
C CYS A 136 9.49 -2.63 -5.96
N PHE A 137 9.36 -3.92 -5.64
CA PHE A 137 10.47 -4.77 -5.24
C PHE A 137 10.24 -6.21 -5.66
N LYS A 138 11.32 -6.89 -6.03
CA LYS A 138 11.32 -8.29 -6.42
C LYS A 138 12.50 -9.01 -5.78
N SER A 139 12.20 -10.10 -5.07
CA SER A 139 13.18 -11.08 -4.63
C SER A 139 12.77 -12.50 -5.03
N ASN A 140 13.57 -13.49 -4.63
CA ASN A 140 13.22 -14.90 -4.80
C ASN A 140 12.06 -15.36 -3.90
N HIS A 141 11.80 -14.64 -2.80
CA HIS A 141 10.87 -15.08 -1.75
C HIS A 141 9.63 -14.20 -1.60
N TYR A 142 9.65 -13.00 -2.15
CA TYR A 142 8.50 -12.10 -2.12
C TYR A 142 8.58 -10.96 -3.13
N PHE A 143 7.42 -10.35 -3.35
CA PHE A 143 7.25 -9.12 -4.12
C PHE A 143 6.60 -8.04 -3.27
N ILE A 144 6.95 -6.79 -3.54
CA ILE A 144 6.21 -5.61 -3.05
C ILE A 144 5.57 -4.97 -4.26
N ILE A 145 4.25 -4.81 -4.18
CA ILE A 145 3.47 -4.16 -5.21
C ILE A 145 2.83 -2.95 -4.58
N SER A 146 3.04 -1.78 -5.16
CA SER A 146 2.22 -0.62 -4.88
C SER A 146 1.07 -0.61 -5.86
N LEU A 147 -0.13 -0.35 -5.37
CA LEU A 147 -1.16 0.20 -6.24
C LEU A 147 -0.83 1.69 -6.42
N GLU A 148 -0.54 2.10 -7.65
CA GLU A 148 -0.25 3.50 -7.96
C GLU A 148 -1.47 4.35 -7.67
N PRO A 149 -1.27 5.60 -7.20
CA PRO A 149 -2.33 6.27 -6.48
C PRO A 149 -3.42 6.59 -7.48
N GLU A 150 -4.65 6.32 -7.11
CA GLU A 150 -5.76 6.91 -7.81
C GLU A 150 -5.75 8.45 -7.62
N PHE A 151 -4.94 9.04 -6.70
CA PHE A 151 -4.99 10.49 -6.42
C PHE A 151 -3.69 11.15 -5.92
N THR A 152 -3.05 12.01 -6.74
CA THR A 152 -2.14 13.10 -6.33
C THR A 152 -2.81 14.48 -6.34
N LYS A 153 -4.14 14.52 -6.56
CA LYS A 153 -4.96 15.72 -6.42
C LYS A 153 -6.17 15.36 -5.57
N ILE A 154 -6.08 15.56 -4.26
CA ILE A 154 -7.26 15.50 -3.39
C ILE A 154 -8.17 16.65 -3.83
N GLN A 155 -9.12 16.38 -4.74
CA GLN A 155 -10.31 17.22 -4.86
C GLN A 155 -11.16 16.93 -3.62
N ALA A 156 -10.88 17.65 -2.54
CA ALA A 156 -11.48 17.52 -1.21
C ALA A 156 -13.00 17.79 -1.14
N ARG A 157 -13.76 17.55 -2.21
CA ARG A 157 -15.21 17.79 -2.28
C ARG A 157 -16.01 16.77 -3.08
N LYS A 158 -15.39 15.77 -3.70
CA LYS A 158 -16.15 14.75 -4.44
C LYS A 158 -16.48 13.58 -3.51
N SER A 159 -17.77 13.42 -3.20
CA SER A 159 -18.26 12.30 -2.39
C SER A 159 -17.85 10.98 -3.05
N LEU A 160 -17.72 9.90 -2.26
CA LEU A 160 -17.34 8.56 -2.76
C LEU A 160 -18.16 8.04 -3.96
N LEU A 161 -19.32 8.64 -4.24
CA LEU A 161 -20.16 8.37 -5.42
C LEU A 161 -19.60 8.94 -6.73
N GLN A 162 -18.74 9.95 -6.69
CA GLN A 162 -18.12 10.56 -7.88
C GLN A 162 -16.78 9.93 -8.27
N ILE A 163 -16.27 8.97 -7.50
CA ILE A 163 -15.06 8.21 -7.81
C ILE A 163 -15.38 7.06 -8.80
N LYS A 164 -16.65 6.83 -9.16
CA LYS A 164 -17.09 5.71 -10.02
C LYS A 164 -17.92 6.11 -11.25
N ILE A 165 -17.78 7.32 -11.78
CA ILE A 165 -18.31 7.69 -13.09
C ILE A 165 -17.19 8.35 -13.90
#